data_AF-A0AA86J716-F1
#
_entry.id   AF-A0AA86J716-F1
#
_cell.length_a   1.000
_cell.length_b   1.000
_cell.length_c   1.000
_cell.angle_alpha   90.00
_cell.angle_beta   90.00
_cell.angle_gamma   90.00
#
_symmetry.space_group_name_H-M   'P 1'
#
loop_
_entity.id
_entity.type
_entity.pdbx_description
1 polymer ?
#
loop_
_entity_poly.entity_id
_entity_poly.type
_entity_poly.pdbx_seq_one_letter_code
_entity_poly.pdbx_strand_id
1 'polypeptide(L)'
;MPFRVALENRSPAVFNTGRHVLVDASGAGQGRYCMAAVCMENGSVMQMHSKPSEAFTSVLAEQECIEWASDIWPNALVWNDCIPAIEQVLLEKPALQGWVYWPTPRMRKPFHDLVHQLSVKAREIAEPTQWILSEGFSFSECNLVSTNATN
;
A
#
# COMPACT_ATOMS: atom_id res chain seq x y z
N MET A 1 9.52 9.20 17.26
CA MET A 1 9.15 9.31 15.84
C MET A 1 7.66 9.00 15.72
N PRO A 2 6.84 9.92 15.18
CA PRO A 2 5.38 9.90 15.29
C PRO A 2 4.68 8.77 14.51
N PHE A 3 5.37 8.16 13.54
CA PHE A 3 4.84 7.11 12.66
C PHE A 3 5.31 5.69 13.03
N ARG A 4 6.02 5.53 14.16
CA ARG A 4 6.40 4.19 14.64
C ARG A 4 5.30 3.63 15.52
N VAL A 5 4.92 2.39 15.28
CA VAL A 5 4.00 1.66 16.17
C VAL A 5 4.61 1.43 17.56
N ALA A 6 3.74 1.47 18.57
CA ALA A 6 4.03 1.08 19.94
C ALA A 6 4.54 -0.38 19.99
N LEU A 7 5.36 -0.72 20.97
CA LEU A 7 6.07 -2.01 21.03
C LEU A 7 5.11 -3.20 21.06
N GLU A 8 4.04 -3.06 21.83
CA GLU A 8 2.93 -4.00 21.98
C GLU A 8 2.19 -4.29 20.66
N ASN A 9 2.22 -3.36 19.71
CA ASN A 9 1.53 -3.45 18.42
C ASN A 9 2.45 -3.91 17.28
N ARG A 10 3.69 -4.32 17.56
CA ARG A 10 4.68 -4.79 16.56
C ARG A 10 4.46 -6.25 16.16
N SER A 11 3.23 -6.58 15.78
CA SER A 11 2.79 -7.90 15.35
C SER A 11 1.85 -7.78 14.15
N PRO A 12 1.83 -8.75 13.23
CA PRO A 12 0.81 -8.81 12.18
C PRO A 12 -0.63 -8.79 12.71
N ALA A 13 -0.85 -9.18 13.97
CA ALA A 13 -2.16 -9.17 14.61
C ALA A 13 -2.85 -7.79 14.62
N VAL A 14 -2.10 -6.68 14.50
CA VAL A 14 -2.70 -5.34 14.41
C VAL A 14 -3.65 -5.21 13.22
N PHE A 15 -3.38 -5.94 12.14
CA PHE A 15 -4.18 -5.89 10.92
C PHE A 15 -5.52 -6.65 11.05
N ASN A 16 -5.73 -7.38 12.14
CA ASN A 16 -6.96 -8.12 12.41
C ASN A 16 -8.08 -7.23 12.98
N THR A 17 -7.82 -5.93 13.20
CA THR A 17 -8.78 -5.03 13.84
C THR A 17 -8.77 -3.66 13.18
N GLY A 18 -9.92 -3.21 12.70
CA GLY A 18 -10.06 -1.92 12.03
C GLY A 18 -9.67 -1.99 10.55
N ARG A 19 -9.52 -0.81 9.94
CA ARG A 19 -9.26 -0.65 8.52
C ARG A 19 -7.83 -0.18 8.28
N HIS A 20 -7.11 -0.92 7.43
CA HIS A 20 -5.71 -0.69 7.10
C HIS A 20 -5.53 -0.63 5.60
N VAL A 21 -4.62 0.22 5.13
CA VAL A 21 -4.21 0.24 3.73
C VAL A 21 -2.70 0.12 3.69
N LEU A 22 -2.21 -0.99 3.12
CA LEU A 22 -0.78 -1.14 2.84
C LEU A 22 -0.51 -0.63 1.44
N VAL A 23 0.55 0.16 1.31
CA VAL A 23 0.94 0.82 0.06
C VAL A 23 2.41 0.55 -0.28
N ASP A 24 2.71 0.42 -1.57
CA ASP A 24 4.06 0.21 -2.10
C ASP A 24 4.17 0.81 -3.50
N ALA A 25 5.34 1.36 -3.83
CA ALA A 25 5.67 1.80 -5.18
C ALA A 25 6.82 0.97 -5.77
N SER A 26 6.69 0.64 -7.05
CA SER A 26 7.64 -0.17 -7.80
C SER A 26 8.15 0.57 -9.03
N GLY A 27 9.43 0.44 -9.34
CA GLY A 27 9.98 0.94 -10.61
C GLY A 27 9.40 0.16 -11.80
N ALA A 28 8.85 0.87 -12.79
CA ALA A 28 8.24 0.33 -14.00
C ALA A 28 9.16 0.46 -15.24
N GLY A 29 10.44 0.79 -15.05
CA GLY A 29 11.42 1.00 -16.12
C GLY A 29 11.34 2.40 -16.74
N GLN A 30 12.40 2.81 -17.46
CA GLN A 30 12.48 4.11 -18.15
C GLN A 30 12.17 5.34 -17.26
N GLY A 31 12.47 5.25 -15.96
CA GLY A 31 12.18 6.32 -14.99
C GLY A 31 10.72 6.42 -14.55
N ARG A 32 9.86 5.48 -14.96
CA ARG A 32 8.46 5.38 -14.52
C ARG A 32 8.36 4.56 -13.23
N TYR A 33 7.29 4.83 -12.49
CA TYR A 33 6.90 4.08 -11.30
C TYR A 33 5.43 3.68 -11.38
N CYS A 34 5.05 2.69 -10.60
CA CYS A 34 3.66 2.28 -10.40
C CYS A 34 3.42 2.07 -8.91
N MET A 35 2.20 2.34 -8.49
CA MET A 35 1.76 2.28 -7.10
C MET A 35 0.75 1.16 -6.93
N ALA A 36 0.73 0.57 -5.75
CA ALA A 36 -0.26 -0.40 -5.34
C ALA A 36 -0.78 -0.09 -3.94
N ALA A 37 -2.05 -0.40 -3.73
CA ALA A 37 -2.70 -0.31 -2.43
C ALA A 37 -3.52 -1.59 -2.17
N VAL A 38 -3.35 -2.15 -0.98
CA VAL A 38 -4.16 -3.26 -0.47
C VAL A 38 -4.92 -2.77 0.75
N CYS A 39 -6.23 -2.59 0.58
CA CYS A 39 -7.14 -2.22 1.66
C CYS A 39 -7.65 -3.49 2.36
N MET A 40 -7.55 -3.48 3.69
CA MET A 40 -7.96 -4.57 4.54
C MET A 40 -8.86 -4.08 5.66
N GLU A 41 -9.76 -4.95 6.09
CA GLU A 41 -10.65 -4.71 7.21
C GLU A 41 -10.75 -5.97 8.06
N ASN A 42 -10.43 -5.85 9.35
CA ASN A 42 -10.50 -6.94 10.32
C ASN A 42 -9.83 -8.25 9.84
N GLY A 43 -8.62 -8.14 9.30
CA GLY A 43 -7.81 -9.27 8.83
C GLY A 43 -8.17 -9.79 7.43
N SER A 44 -9.18 -9.21 6.77
CA SER A 44 -9.62 -9.61 5.44
C SER A 44 -9.22 -8.57 4.39
N VAL A 45 -8.72 -9.02 3.23
CA VAL A 45 -8.46 -8.13 2.09
C VAL A 45 -9.80 -7.77 1.44
N MET A 46 -10.09 -6.47 1.35
CA MET A 46 -11.35 -5.95 0.84
C MET A 46 -11.21 -5.44 -0.59
N GLN A 47 -10.15 -4.69 -0.86
CA GLN A 47 -9.90 -4.06 -2.15
C GLN A 47 -8.41 -4.05 -2.45
N MET A 48 -8.06 -4.19 -3.72
CA MET A 48 -6.70 -4.08 -4.22
C MET A 48 -6.71 -3.20 -5.45
N HIS A 49 -5.87 -2.17 -5.44
CA HIS A 49 -5.79 -1.20 -6.52
C HIS A 49 -4.34 -1.00 -6.93
N SER A 50 -4.14 -0.66 -8.20
CA SER A 50 -2.88 -0.12 -8.69
C SER A 50 -3.11 1.06 -9.60
N LYS A 51 -2.10 1.93 -9.73
CA LYS A 51 -2.12 3.08 -10.63
C LYS A 51 -0.67 3.39 -11.08
N PRO A 52 -0.44 3.87 -12.31
CA PRO A 52 0.83 4.51 -12.65
C PRO A 52 1.13 5.69 -11.71
N SER A 53 2.39 5.86 -11.33
CA SER A 53 2.86 7.02 -10.59
C SER A 53 3.32 8.11 -11.55
N GLU A 54 3.04 9.35 -11.20
CA GLU A 54 3.55 10.54 -11.91
C GLU A 54 4.97 10.92 -11.44
N ALA A 55 5.45 10.31 -10.35
CA ALA A 55 6.74 10.59 -9.78
C ALA A 55 7.92 10.05 -10.62
N PHE A 56 9.06 10.75 -10.51
CA PHE A 56 10.31 10.42 -11.21
C PHE A 56 11.36 9.77 -10.31
N THR A 57 11.08 9.61 -9.02
CA THR A 57 11.98 8.94 -8.07
C THR A 57 11.20 8.00 -7.18
N SER A 58 11.86 6.96 -6.65
CA SER A 58 11.21 5.99 -5.78
C SER A 58 10.59 6.65 -4.54
N VAL A 59 11.32 7.56 -3.89
CA VAL A 59 10.82 8.24 -2.69
C VAL A 59 9.60 9.10 -2.99
N LEU A 60 9.58 9.81 -4.13
CA LEU A 60 8.41 10.59 -4.53
C LEU A 60 7.21 9.70 -4.91
N ALA A 61 7.46 8.54 -5.52
CA ALA A 61 6.42 7.57 -5.85
C ALA A 61 5.77 7.00 -4.58
N GLU A 62 6.58 6.72 -3.54
CA GLU A 62 6.06 6.29 -2.24
C GLU A 62 5.25 7.40 -1.54
N GLN A 63 5.66 8.67 -1.66
CA GLN A 63 4.87 9.81 -1.15
C GLN A 63 3.52 9.90 -1.85
N GLU A 64 3.52 9.90 -3.20
CA GLU A 64 2.29 9.88 -4.01
C GLU A 64 1.39 8.70 -3.60
N CYS A 65 1.98 7.54 -3.31
CA CYS A 65 1.24 6.34 -2.92
C CYS A 65 0.56 6.48 -1.55
N ILE A 66 1.23 7.09 -0.57
CA ILE A 66 0.66 7.38 0.76
C ILE A 66 -0.52 8.37 0.64
N GLU A 67 -0.33 9.42 -0.15
CA GLU A 67 -1.35 10.45 -0.34
C GLU A 67 -2.58 9.89 -1.05
N TRP A 68 -2.36 9.16 -2.14
CA TRP A 68 -3.41 8.50 -2.90
C TRP A 68 -4.25 7.56 -2.01
N ALA A 69 -3.62 6.77 -1.15
CA ALA A 69 -4.35 5.91 -0.21
C ALA A 69 -5.13 6.71 0.84
N SER A 70 -4.58 7.83 1.32
CA SER A 70 -5.25 8.69 2.29
C SER A 70 -6.50 9.36 1.71
N ASP A 71 -6.49 9.68 0.41
CA ASP A 71 -7.63 10.28 -0.28
C ASP A 71 -8.76 9.26 -0.54
N ILE A 72 -8.42 8.03 -0.93
CA ILE A 72 -9.43 6.98 -1.20
C ILE A 72 -10.01 6.42 0.10
N TRP A 73 -9.18 6.24 1.13
CA TRP A 73 -9.58 5.63 2.41
C TRP A 73 -9.27 6.56 3.59
N PRO A 74 -9.96 7.70 3.74
CA PRO A 74 -9.65 8.73 4.74
C PRO A 74 -9.83 8.28 6.20
N ASN A 75 -10.45 7.12 6.43
CA ASN A 75 -10.67 6.55 7.76
C ASN A 75 -9.81 5.30 8.03
N ALA A 76 -8.80 5.03 7.20
CA ALA A 76 -7.92 3.88 7.35
C ALA A 76 -6.53 4.28 7.86
N LEU A 77 -5.86 3.35 8.53
CA LEU A 77 -4.44 3.49 8.83
C LEU A 77 -3.62 3.11 7.60
N VAL A 78 -2.78 4.03 7.13
CA VAL A 78 -1.92 3.83 5.95
C VAL A 78 -0.54 3.33 6.37
N TRP A 79 -0.03 2.31 5.67
CA TRP A 79 1.23 1.64 5.99
C TRP A 79 2.16 1.67 4.80
N ASN A 80 3.34 2.27 4.97
CA ASN A 80 4.38 2.34 3.95
C ASN A 80 5.74 2.04 4.59
N ASP A 81 6.63 1.34 3.89
CA ASP A 81 7.92 0.95 4.48
C ASP A 81 9.09 1.89 4.15
N CYS A 82 8.85 2.91 3.33
CA CYS A 82 9.79 3.96 2.99
C CYS A 82 9.75 5.10 4.02
N ILE A 83 10.63 5.02 5.02
CA ILE A 83 10.75 6.05 6.08
C ILE A 83 10.92 7.47 5.50
N PRO A 84 11.80 7.73 4.51
CA PRO A 84 11.93 9.08 3.94
C PRO A 84 10.64 9.63 3.34
N ALA A 85 9.81 8.77 2.73
CA ALA A 85 8.52 9.19 2.18
C ALA A 85 7.53 9.55 3.28
N ILE A 86 7.43 8.72 4.33
CA ILE A 86 6.58 9.02 5.49
C ILE A 86 7.01 10.34 6.16
N GLU A 87 8.31 10.53 6.37
CA GLU A 87 8.83 11.76 6.99
C GLU A 87 8.46 13.00 6.18
N GLN A 88 8.59 12.94 4.84
CA GLN A 88 8.23 14.04 3.97
C GLN A 88 6.72 14.30 3.96
N VAL A 89 5.89 13.26 3.83
CA VAL A 89 4.42 13.42 3.85
C VAL A 89 3.94 14.01 5.17
N LEU A 90 4.49 13.59 6.31
CA LEU A 90 4.08 14.14 7.61
C LEU A 90 4.59 15.56 7.84
N LEU A 91 5.69 15.96 7.20
CA LEU A 91 6.15 17.34 7.19
C LEU A 91 5.18 18.24 6.40
N GLU A 92 4.73 17.78 5.24
CA GLU A 92 3.83 18.53 4.34
C GLU A 92 2.37 18.51 4.80
N LYS A 93 1.92 17.38 5.37
CA LYS A 93 0.55 17.13 5.83
C LYS A 93 0.53 16.63 7.28
N PRO A 94 0.81 17.49 8.28
CA PRO A 94 0.84 17.09 9.70
C PRO A 94 -0.45 16.46 10.22
N ALA A 95 -1.60 16.74 9.58
CA ALA A 95 -2.90 16.14 9.93
C ALA A 95 -2.94 14.62 9.75
N LEU A 96 -2.02 14.04 8.96
CA LEU A 96 -1.89 12.59 8.78
C LEU A 96 -1.12 11.91 9.92
N GLN A 97 -0.62 12.67 10.90
CA GLN A 97 -0.02 12.11 12.10
C GLN A 97 -1.06 11.28 12.88
N GLY A 98 -0.69 10.04 13.21
CA GLY A 98 -1.63 9.07 13.81
C GLY A 98 -2.43 8.27 12.79
N TRP A 99 -2.26 8.54 11.50
CA TRP A 99 -2.89 7.81 10.40
C TRP A 99 -1.88 7.08 9.52
N VAL A 100 -0.65 7.59 9.39
CA VAL A 100 0.43 6.98 8.60
C VAL A 100 1.45 6.30 9.51
N TYR A 101 1.79 5.04 9.20
CA TYR A 101 2.67 4.21 10.00
C TYR A 101 3.72 3.46 9.20
N TRP A 102 4.88 3.27 9.83
CA TRP A 102 5.92 2.37 9.33
C TRP A 102 5.72 0.95 9.86
N PRO A 103 5.57 -0.07 9.00
CA PRO A 103 5.51 -1.46 9.41
C PRO A 103 6.92 -1.96 9.77
N THR A 104 7.07 -2.45 11.01
CA THR A 104 8.32 -3.10 11.42
C THR A 104 8.54 -4.39 10.60
N PRO A 105 9.77 -4.89 10.45
CA PRO A 105 10.03 -6.11 9.67
C PRO A 105 9.17 -7.32 10.07
N ARG A 106 8.81 -7.44 11.35
CA ARG A 106 7.94 -8.52 11.86
C ARG A 106 6.48 -8.41 11.44
N MET A 107 6.04 -7.24 10.99
CA MET A 107 4.67 -6.95 10.57
C MET A 107 4.47 -7.11 9.06
N ARG A 108 5.57 -7.13 8.28
CA ARG A 108 5.49 -7.11 6.82
C ARG A 108 4.77 -8.33 6.24
N LYS A 109 4.87 -9.49 6.88
CA LYS A 109 4.23 -10.71 6.37
C LYS A 109 2.82 -10.92 6.95
N PRO A 110 1.82 -11.34 6.13
CA PRO A 110 1.91 -11.56 4.68
C PRO A 110 1.55 -10.33 3.82
N PHE A 111 0.97 -9.29 4.42
CA PHE A 111 0.24 -8.26 3.67
C PHE A 111 1.13 -7.23 2.97
N HIS A 112 2.29 -6.91 3.52
CA HIS A 112 3.26 -6.06 2.83
C HIS A 112 3.83 -6.77 1.61
N ASP A 113 4.12 -8.07 1.73
CA ASP A 113 4.57 -8.88 0.60
C ASP A 113 3.50 -8.92 -0.50
N LEU A 114 2.21 -8.93 -0.12
CA LEU A 114 1.09 -8.87 -1.06
C LEU A 114 1.06 -7.53 -1.83
N VAL A 115 1.13 -6.39 -1.15
CA VAL A 115 1.13 -5.09 -1.85
C VAL A 115 2.38 -4.92 -2.72
N HIS A 116 3.51 -5.44 -2.28
CA HIS A 116 4.74 -5.43 -3.09
C HIS A 116 4.61 -6.28 -4.35
N GLN A 117 4.08 -7.50 -4.25
CA GLN A 117 3.82 -8.33 -5.44
C GLN A 117 2.84 -7.65 -6.39
N LEU A 118 1.82 -6.99 -5.86
CA LEU A 118 0.86 -6.21 -6.65
C LEU A 118 1.54 -5.05 -7.38
N SER A 119 2.40 -4.29 -6.69
CA SER A 119 3.15 -3.18 -7.30
C SER A 119 4.06 -3.68 -8.43
N VAL A 120 4.72 -4.83 -8.25
CA VAL A 120 5.56 -5.45 -9.27
C VAL A 120 4.75 -5.84 -10.52
N LYS A 121 3.56 -6.42 -10.34
CA LYS A 121 2.70 -6.79 -11.46
C LYS A 121 2.10 -5.60 -12.20
N ALA A 122 1.85 -4.51 -11.48
CA ALA A 122 1.26 -3.31 -12.05
C ALA A 122 2.22 -2.52 -12.96
N ARG A 123 3.50 -2.89 -13.06
CA ARG A 123 4.52 -2.15 -13.83
C ARG A 123 4.17 -1.93 -15.30
N GLU A 124 3.53 -2.92 -15.92
CA GLU A 124 3.14 -2.88 -17.33
C GLU A 124 1.74 -2.31 -17.55
N ILE A 125 1.02 -2.00 -16.48
CA ILE A 125 -0.35 -1.50 -16.54
C ILE A 125 -0.31 0.02 -16.72
N ALA A 126 -0.90 0.50 -17.81
CA ALA A 126 -0.91 1.93 -18.16
C ALA A 126 -2.04 2.71 -17.49
N GLU A 127 -3.03 2.03 -16.90
CA GLU A 127 -4.25 2.64 -16.37
C GLU A 127 -4.51 2.22 -14.91
N PRO A 128 -5.21 3.04 -14.11
CA PRO A 128 -5.70 2.61 -12.80
C PRO A 128 -6.48 1.30 -12.92
N THR A 129 -6.18 0.33 -12.06
CA THR A 129 -6.76 -1.01 -12.13
C THR A 129 -7.19 -1.50 -10.75
N GLN A 130 -8.38 -2.10 -10.68
CA GLN A 130 -8.84 -2.85 -9.53
C GLN A 130 -8.56 -4.35 -9.75
N TRP A 131 -8.14 -5.01 -8.67
CA TRP A 131 -7.74 -6.40 -8.67
C TRP A 131 -8.58 -7.19 -7.68
N ILE A 132 -8.85 -8.45 -8.03
CA ILE A 132 -9.53 -9.40 -7.16
C ILE A 132 -8.61 -10.59 -6.86
N LEU A 133 -8.75 -11.14 -5.66
CA LEU A 133 -8.19 -12.45 -5.34
C LEU A 133 -9.11 -13.49 -6.01
N SER A 134 -8.55 -14.36 -6.87
CA SER A 134 -9.26 -15.56 -7.33
C SER A 134 -9.57 -16.50 -6.14
N GLU A 135 -10.61 -17.35 -6.21
CA GLU A 135 -10.95 -18.24 -5.09
C GLU A 135 -9.85 -19.32 -4.88
N GLY A 136 -9.49 -19.60 -3.61
CA GLY A 136 -8.61 -20.72 -3.23
C GLY A 136 -7.15 -20.40 -2.82
N PHE A 137 -6.87 -19.23 -2.24
CA PHE A 137 -5.51 -18.70 -2.09
C PHE A 137 -4.57 -19.37 -1.06
N SER A 138 -3.33 -19.56 -1.51
CA SER A 138 -2.08 -19.49 -0.73
C SER A 138 -1.29 -18.27 -1.22
N PHE A 139 -0.73 -17.45 -0.31
CA PHE A 139 -0.03 -16.18 -0.59
C PHE A 139 1.17 -16.28 -1.57
N SER A 140 1.55 -17.48 -2.02
CA SER A 140 2.69 -17.75 -2.89
C SER A 140 2.39 -17.67 -4.39
N GLU A 141 1.13 -17.72 -4.83
CA GLU A 141 0.77 -17.91 -6.25
C GLU A 141 -0.25 -16.88 -6.73
N CYS A 142 0.02 -15.60 -6.46
CA CYS A 142 -0.86 -14.49 -6.78
C CYS A 142 -1.36 -14.59 -8.23
N ASN A 143 -2.59 -15.05 -8.47
CA ASN A 143 -3.29 -14.99 -9.76
C ASN A 143 -4.27 -13.84 -9.67
N LEU A 144 -3.72 -12.63 -9.84
CA LEU A 144 -4.46 -11.38 -9.79
C LEU A 144 -5.15 -11.19 -11.14
N VAL A 145 -6.47 -11.11 -11.11
CA VAL A 145 -7.29 -10.84 -12.30
C VAL A 145 -7.68 -9.37 -12.24
N SER A 146 -7.39 -8.63 -13.31
CA SER A 146 -7.90 -7.26 -13.45
C SER A 146 -9.39 -7.32 -13.76
N THR A 147 -10.18 -6.54 -13.03
CA THR A 147 -11.56 -6.27 -13.44
C THR A 147 -11.54 -5.06 -14.33
N ASN A 148 -11.85 -5.23 -15.62
CA ASN A 148 -12.12 -4.08 -16.48
C ASN A 148 -13.30 -3.31 -15.86
N ALA A 149 -13.06 -2.13 -15.33
CA ALA A 149 -14.11 -1.20 -14.95
C ALA A 149 -14.73 -0.67 -16.25
N THR A 150 -15.71 -1.38 -16.79
CA THR A 150 -16.68 -0.79 -17.73
C THR A 150 -17.52 0.20 -16.93
N ASN A 151 -17.25 1.49 -17.11
CA ASN A 151 -18.30 2.50 -17.04
C ASN A 151 -18.96 2.61 -18.40
#